data_AF-A0A812JFC0-F1
#
_entry.id   AF-A0A812JFC0-F1
#
_cell.length_a   1.000
_cell.length_b   1.000
_cell.length_c   1.000
_cell.angle_alpha   90.00
_cell.angle_beta   90.00
_cell.angle_gamma   90.00
#
_symmetry.space_group_name_H-M   'P 1'
#
loop_
_entity.id
_entity.type
_entity.pdbx_description
1 polymer ?
#
loop_
_entity_poly.entity_id
_entity_poly.type
_entity_poly.pdbx_seq_one_letter_code
_entity_poly.pdbx_strand_id
1 'polypeptide(L)'
;MAWPRPPGTLAAAASQGFPARLQLDGQSYEIRYGPGQDFESQQDFFAPCRAALREPCEAMLQVLETLGCLESLPLDPRGTLLVALPFCGSMQELPLLAHFLSTRCLGHRGVANISILASDVQDWAELGGYWRQKEKYVRRWYSGMELRFCQLDLQSIRHPPSSLTFAFHPECTVHRDVWRRILHNVISATTGLCVVATFNEEEMKFVVGVGQELGRQVLCQRNPYYADSTNRGGATPPFLNHLVFVR
;
A
#
# COMPACT_ATOMS: atom_id res chain seq x y z
N MET A 1 -2.69 12.90 15.89
CA MET A 1 -3.08 13.99 14.98
C MET A 1 -3.88 13.34 13.87
N ALA A 2 -5.16 13.70 13.66
CA ALA A 2 -5.95 13.08 12.59
C ALA A 2 -5.55 13.71 11.24
N TRP A 3 -5.28 12.89 10.23
CA TRP A 3 -4.94 13.38 8.91
C TRP A 3 -6.14 14.14 8.30
N PRO A 4 -5.92 15.31 7.67
CA PRO A 4 -7.00 16.02 7.01
C PRO A 4 -7.61 15.13 5.92
N ARG A 5 -8.95 15.18 5.79
CA ARG A 5 -9.64 14.42 4.74
C ARG A 5 -9.13 14.88 3.38
N PRO A 6 -8.95 13.97 2.40
CA PRO A 6 -8.63 14.36 1.04
C PRO A 6 -9.65 15.40 0.54
N PRO A 7 -9.23 16.42 -0.23
CA PRO A 7 -10.17 17.37 -0.81
C PRO A 7 -11.27 16.64 -1.61
N GLY A 8 -12.53 16.93 -1.29
CA GLY A 8 -13.71 16.39 -2.00
C GLY A 8 -14.68 15.49 -1.20
N THR A 9 -14.45 15.21 0.08
CA THR A 9 -15.36 14.35 0.89
C THR A 9 -16.62 15.08 1.39
N LEU A 10 -17.74 14.98 0.67
CA LEU A 10 -19.09 15.09 1.24
C LEU A 10 -19.75 13.70 1.22
N ALA A 11 -20.74 13.46 2.07
CA ALA A 11 -21.41 12.17 2.20
C ALA A 11 -22.38 11.92 1.04
N ALA A 12 -22.14 10.89 0.23
CA ALA A 12 -23.02 10.49 -0.88
C ALA A 12 -23.97 9.34 -0.47
N ALA A 13 -25.14 9.29 -1.11
CA ALA A 13 -26.16 8.25 -0.92
C ALA A 13 -25.78 6.93 -1.60
N ALA A 14 -26.20 5.80 -1.01
CA ALA A 14 -25.78 4.47 -1.42
C ALA A 14 -26.31 4.07 -2.81
N SER A 15 -25.39 3.75 -3.72
CA SER A 15 -25.65 3.18 -5.04
C SER A 15 -24.94 1.83 -5.18
N GLN A 16 -25.47 0.94 -6.04
CA GLN A 16 -25.07 -0.47 -6.10
C GLN A 16 -23.71 -0.64 -6.79
N GLY A 17 -22.70 -1.01 -6.00
CA GLY A 17 -21.36 -1.33 -6.50
C GLY A 17 -21.15 -2.77 -6.94
N PHE A 18 -20.03 -2.98 -7.64
CA PHE A 18 -19.58 -4.28 -8.14
C PHE A 18 -18.87 -5.07 -7.02
N PRO A 19 -19.26 -6.31 -6.72
CA PRO A 19 -18.61 -7.10 -5.69
C PRO A 19 -17.34 -7.79 -6.21
N ALA A 20 -16.20 -7.66 -5.52
CA ALA A 20 -15.13 -8.64 -5.55
C ALA A 20 -15.17 -9.48 -4.26
N ARG A 21 -14.72 -10.73 -4.35
CA ARG A 21 -14.65 -11.66 -3.22
C ARG A 21 -13.19 -11.88 -2.83
N LEU A 22 -12.88 -11.68 -1.56
CA LEU A 22 -11.62 -12.01 -0.91
C LEU A 22 -11.83 -13.24 -0.01
N GLN A 23 -10.89 -14.16 0.05
CA GLN A 23 -10.92 -15.34 0.93
C GLN A 23 -9.80 -15.22 1.97
N LEU A 24 -10.13 -15.15 3.26
CA LEU A 24 -9.16 -15.15 4.37
C LEU A 24 -9.58 -16.21 5.40
N ASP A 25 -8.67 -17.10 5.79
CA ASP A 25 -8.91 -18.16 6.78
C ASP A 25 -10.17 -19.03 6.49
N GLY A 26 -10.45 -19.29 5.21
CA GLY A 26 -11.64 -20.04 4.77
C GLY A 26 -12.95 -19.25 4.85
N GLN A 27 -12.92 -17.96 5.20
CA GLN A 27 -14.06 -17.05 5.18
C GLN A 27 -14.03 -16.16 3.93
N SER A 28 -15.19 -16.00 3.28
CA SER A 28 -15.36 -15.13 2.10
C SER A 28 -15.85 -13.75 2.52
N TYR A 29 -15.12 -12.71 2.12
CA TYR A 29 -15.45 -11.30 2.31
C TYR A 29 -15.81 -10.66 0.98
N GLU A 30 -16.98 -10.01 0.91
CA GLU A 30 -17.39 -9.24 -0.27
C GLU A 30 -16.96 -7.77 -0.13
N ILE A 31 -16.12 -7.32 -1.05
CA ILE A 31 -15.70 -5.94 -1.17
C ILE A 31 -16.47 -5.34 -2.35
N ARG A 32 -17.26 -4.30 -2.13
CA ARG A 32 -18.01 -3.62 -3.19
C ARG A 32 -17.25 -2.41 -3.70
N TYR A 33 -17.18 -2.27 -5.02
CA TYR A 33 -16.51 -1.20 -5.73
C TYR A 33 -17.49 -0.37 -6.58
N GLY A 34 -17.46 0.96 -6.41
CA GLY A 34 -18.12 1.94 -7.29
C GLY A 34 -19.65 2.01 -7.24
N PRO A 35 -20.26 2.91 -8.03
CA PRO A 35 -21.60 2.71 -8.61
C PRO A 35 -21.69 3.05 -10.11
N GLY A 36 -22.59 2.38 -10.84
CA GLY A 36 -22.56 2.30 -12.32
C GLY A 36 -23.52 3.19 -13.13
N GLN A 37 -23.19 4.47 -13.32
CA GLN A 37 -23.48 5.28 -14.52
C GLN A 37 -22.40 6.36 -14.67
N ASP A 38 -22.24 6.93 -15.86
CA ASP A 38 -21.14 7.85 -16.24
C ASP A 38 -20.69 8.79 -15.09
N PHE A 39 -19.43 8.63 -14.70
CA PHE A 39 -18.88 9.03 -13.40
C PHE A 39 -18.54 10.53 -13.34
N GLU A 40 -19.38 11.35 -12.69
CA GLU A 40 -19.14 12.81 -12.56
C GLU A 40 -18.70 13.30 -11.17
N SER A 41 -18.61 12.46 -10.13
CA SER A 41 -18.21 12.92 -8.78
C SER A 41 -17.04 12.15 -8.15
N GLN A 42 -16.16 12.89 -7.47
CA GLN A 42 -15.00 12.35 -6.75
C GLN A 42 -15.36 11.49 -5.54
N GLN A 43 -16.58 11.64 -5.02
CA GLN A 43 -17.08 10.87 -3.89
C GLN A 43 -17.37 9.42 -4.28
N ASP A 44 -17.69 9.17 -5.55
CA ASP A 44 -18.03 7.86 -6.08
C ASP A 44 -16.79 7.04 -6.45
N PHE A 45 -15.65 7.71 -6.67
CA PHE A 45 -14.41 7.06 -7.11
C PHE A 45 -13.62 6.44 -5.97
N PHE A 46 -13.64 7.10 -4.82
CA PHE A 46 -13.03 6.67 -3.58
C PHE A 46 -14.09 6.79 -2.51
N ALA A 47 -15.06 5.85 -2.51
CA ALA A 47 -15.83 5.62 -1.28
C ALA A 47 -14.80 5.60 -0.14
N PRO A 48 -14.95 6.45 0.88
CA PRO A 48 -13.88 6.75 1.82
C PRO A 48 -13.26 5.44 2.28
N CYS A 49 -11.92 5.33 2.18
CA CYS A 49 -11.21 4.13 2.61
C CYS A 49 -11.80 3.70 3.95
N ARG A 50 -12.37 2.48 3.98
CA ARG A 50 -13.18 2.02 5.11
C ARG A 50 -12.37 2.23 6.37
N ALA A 51 -12.99 2.67 7.46
CA ALA A 51 -12.27 2.96 8.71
C ALA A 51 -11.32 1.81 9.12
N ALA A 52 -11.78 0.56 8.94
CA ALA A 52 -11.00 -0.65 9.19
C ALA A 52 -9.72 -0.84 8.35
N LEU A 53 -9.59 -0.18 7.19
CA LEU A 53 -8.36 -0.15 6.38
C LEU A 53 -7.60 1.17 6.56
N ARG A 54 -8.35 2.27 6.65
CA ARG A 54 -7.80 3.62 6.78
C ARG A 54 -7.01 3.81 8.06
N GLU A 55 -7.59 3.46 9.21
CA GLU A 55 -6.98 3.77 10.51
C GLU A 55 -5.69 2.96 10.76
N PRO A 56 -5.62 1.64 10.46
CA PRO A 56 -4.35 0.92 10.49
C PRO A 56 -3.31 1.51 9.54
N CYS A 57 -3.73 1.93 8.33
CA CYS A 57 -2.82 2.53 7.35
C CYS A 57 -2.27 3.88 7.86
N GLU A 58 -3.13 4.77 8.37
CA GLU A 58 -2.73 6.06 8.97
C GLU A 58 -1.75 5.85 10.14
N ALA A 59 -2.00 4.87 11.01
CA ALA A 59 -1.12 4.54 12.12
C ALA A 59 0.25 4.01 11.64
N MET A 60 0.28 3.17 10.61
CA MET A 60 1.53 2.73 9.98
C MET A 60 2.32 3.91 9.40
N LEU A 61 1.66 4.79 8.63
CA LEU A 61 2.29 5.97 8.04
C LEU A 61 2.87 6.91 9.12
N GLN A 62 2.19 7.03 10.27
CA GLN A 62 2.71 7.77 11.41
C GLN A 62 3.98 7.14 12.00
N VAL A 63 4.08 5.81 12.06
CA VAL A 63 5.30 5.11 12.50
C VAL A 63 6.47 5.43 11.57
N LEU A 64 6.26 5.42 10.25
CA LEU A 64 7.31 5.80 9.29
C LEU A 64 7.84 7.22 9.54
N GLU A 65 6.93 8.17 9.79
CA GLU A 65 7.29 9.55 10.10
C GLU A 65 8.10 9.63 11.40
N THR A 66 7.63 8.99 12.48
CA THR A 66 8.31 9.01 13.78
C THR A 66 9.69 8.36 13.73
N LEU A 67 9.89 7.33 12.91
CA LEU A 67 11.18 6.69 12.72
C LEU A 67 12.18 7.52 11.90
N GLY A 68 11.76 8.66 11.33
CA GLY A 68 12.63 9.52 10.50
C GLY A 68 13.18 8.81 9.26
N CYS A 69 12.57 7.71 8.85
CA CYS A 69 13.14 6.80 7.85
C CYS A 69 13.04 7.32 6.41
N LEU A 70 12.25 8.37 6.18
CA LEU A 70 12.07 8.99 4.87
C LEU A 70 13.19 9.97 4.52
N GLU A 71 13.96 10.40 5.52
CA GLU A 71 14.91 11.52 5.38
C GLU A 71 16.18 11.18 4.59
N SER A 72 16.51 9.89 4.50
CA SER A 72 17.74 9.37 3.88
C SER A 72 17.45 8.47 2.69
N LEU A 73 16.26 8.56 2.09
CA LEU A 73 15.90 7.77 0.93
C LEU A 73 16.70 8.23 -0.29
N PRO A 74 17.28 7.31 -1.08
CA PRO A 74 18.02 7.68 -2.28
C PRO A 74 17.05 8.27 -3.32
N LEU A 75 17.52 9.25 -4.09
CA LEU A 75 16.77 9.82 -5.21
C LEU A 75 17.44 9.43 -6.53
N ASP A 76 16.66 9.44 -7.61
CA ASP A 76 17.25 9.33 -8.94
C ASP A 76 18.02 10.62 -9.32
N PRO A 77 18.78 10.62 -10.44
CA PRO A 77 19.53 11.80 -10.88
C PRO A 77 18.69 13.06 -11.17
N ARG A 78 17.37 12.93 -11.27
CA ARG A 78 16.41 14.03 -11.50
C ARG A 78 15.75 14.51 -10.20
N GLY A 79 16.18 14.00 -9.04
CA GLY A 79 15.55 14.30 -7.75
C GLY A 79 14.19 13.63 -7.59
N THR A 80 13.94 12.50 -8.27
CA THR A 80 12.70 11.75 -8.16
C THR A 80 12.81 10.69 -7.07
N LEU A 81 11.85 10.67 -6.16
CA LEU A 81 11.65 9.55 -5.25
C LEU A 81 10.90 8.43 -5.98
N LEU A 82 11.56 7.29 -6.18
CA LEU A 82 10.98 6.12 -6.83
C LEU A 82 10.29 5.24 -5.77
N VAL A 83 8.99 5.06 -5.89
CA VAL A 83 8.15 4.30 -4.94
C VAL A 83 7.58 3.07 -5.63
N ALA A 84 7.73 1.90 -5.01
CA ALA A 84 7.13 0.65 -5.46
C ALA A 84 5.93 0.23 -4.59
N LEU A 85 4.88 -0.27 -5.23
CA LEU A 85 3.68 -0.84 -4.61
C LEU A 85 3.38 -2.22 -5.22
N PRO A 86 4.15 -3.27 -4.86
CA PRO A 86 3.95 -4.62 -5.38
C PRO A 86 2.67 -5.26 -4.82
N PHE A 87 2.16 -6.28 -5.53
CA PHE A 87 0.91 -7.01 -5.24
C PHE A 87 -0.22 -6.07 -4.79
N CYS A 88 -0.37 -4.95 -5.52
CA CYS A 88 -1.22 -3.85 -5.09
C CYS A 88 -2.71 -4.17 -5.12
N GLY A 89 -3.11 -5.23 -5.81
CA GLY A 89 -4.51 -5.55 -6.04
C GLY A 89 -5.30 -4.35 -6.56
N SER A 90 -6.44 -4.11 -5.90
CA SER A 90 -7.25 -2.91 -6.05
C SER A 90 -6.89 -1.77 -5.09
N MET A 91 -5.73 -1.76 -4.43
CA MET A 91 -5.26 -0.83 -3.38
C MET A 91 -6.23 0.30 -2.99
N GLN A 92 -6.91 0.15 -1.84
CA GLN A 92 -7.91 1.12 -1.37
C GLN A 92 -7.29 2.28 -0.59
N GLU A 93 -6.10 2.04 -0.03
CA GLU A 93 -5.31 2.95 0.78
C GLU A 93 -4.57 4.00 -0.06
N LEU A 94 -4.65 3.93 -1.39
CA LEU A 94 -3.93 4.80 -2.31
C LEU A 94 -4.12 6.31 -1.99
N PRO A 95 -5.33 6.84 -1.73
CA PRO A 95 -5.48 8.26 -1.41
C PRO A 95 -4.71 8.69 -0.15
N LEU A 96 -4.65 7.82 0.86
CA LEU A 96 -3.93 8.07 2.10
C LEU A 96 -2.43 8.09 1.84
N LEU A 97 -1.93 7.10 1.10
CA LEU A 97 -0.52 7.02 0.75
C LEU A 97 -0.09 8.19 -0.15
N ALA A 98 -0.87 8.50 -1.18
CA ALA A 98 -0.56 9.61 -2.10
C ALA A 98 -0.53 10.94 -1.35
N HIS A 99 -1.50 11.18 -0.46
CA HIS A 99 -1.50 12.37 0.39
C HIS A 99 -0.26 12.41 1.29
N PHE A 100 0.04 11.32 2.00
CA PHE A 100 1.21 11.22 2.87
C PHE A 100 2.51 11.53 2.13
N LEU A 101 2.73 10.89 0.98
CA LEU A 101 3.91 11.10 0.15
C LEU A 101 4.00 12.56 -0.33
N SER A 102 2.89 13.14 -0.78
CA SER A 102 2.85 14.54 -1.21
C SER A 102 3.22 15.52 -0.10
N THR A 103 2.75 15.27 1.13
CA THR A 103 2.94 16.19 2.25
C THR A 103 4.29 16.01 2.94
N ARG A 104 4.83 14.79 2.96
CA ARG A 104 6.04 14.46 3.72
C ARG A 104 7.30 14.36 2.88
N CYS A 105 7.17 14.04 1.60
CA CYS A 105 8.32 13.82 0.74
C CYS A 105 8.49 14.94 -0.30
N LEU A 106 7.42 15.35 -0.99
CA LEU A 106 7.54 16.29 -2.10
C LEU A 106 8.05 17.67 -1.64
N GLY A 107 9.06 18.21 -2.33
CA GLY A 107 9.70 19.48 -1.98
C GLY A 107 10.68 19.39 -0.80
N HIS A 108 10.74 18.27 -0.10
CA HIS A 108 11.66 18.05 1.00
C HIS A 108 12.94 17.39 0.51
N ARG A 109 14.10 17.86 1.02
CA ARG A 109 15.42 17.22 0.84
C ARG A 109 15.78 16.88 -0.61
N GLY A 110 15.40 17.74 -1.55
CA GLY A 110 15.71 17.58 -2.97
C GLY A 110 14.74 16.70 -3.76
N VAL A 111 13.66 16.21 -3.14
CA VAL A 111 12.58 15.49 -3.85
C VAL A 111 11.80 16.49 -4.72
N ALA A 112 12.13 16.52 -6.00
CA ALA A 112 11.42 17.33 -6.99
C ALA A 112 10.14 16.63 -7.48
N ASN A 113 10.17 15.30 -7.56
CA ASN A 113 9.07 14.50 -8.07
C ASN A 113 8.92 13.18 -7.29
N ILE A 114 7.76 12.56 -7.36
CA ILE A 114 7.51 11.21 -6.85
C ILE A 114 6.94 10.37 -7.99
N SER A 115 7.54 9.22 -8.26
CA SER A 115 7.04 8.27 -9.25
C SER A 115 6.68 6.96 -8.55
N ILE A 116 5.41 6.59 -8.61
CA ILE A 116 4.86 5.40 -7.99
C ILE A 116 4.60 4.37 -9.08
N LEU A 117 5.22 3.19 -8.97
CA LEU A 117 4.90 2.03 -9.77
C LEU A 117 4.19 0.99 -8.91
N ALA A 118 2.91 0.82 -9.15
CA ALA A 118 2.10 -0.22 -8.56
C ALA A 118 2.03 -1.43 -9.49
N SER A 119 2.16 -2.63 -8.94
CA SER A 119 2.15 -3.85 -9.75
C SER A 119 1.41 -4.99 -9.09
N ASP A 120 0.82 -5.86 -9.89
CA ASP A 120 0.15 -7.08 -9.44
C ASP A 120 0.27 -8.18 -10.51
N VAL A 121 0.13 -9.45 -10.13
CA VAL A 121 0.13 -10.55 -11.10
C VAL A 121 -1.16 -10.56 -11.92
N GLN A 122 -2.26 -10.02 -11.39
CA GLN A 122 -3.52 -9.84 -12.08
C GLN A 122 -3.65 -8.43 -12.66
N ASP A 123 -4.27 -8.28 -13.84
CA ASP A 123 -4.65 -6.97 -14.35
C ASP A 123 -5.96 -6.51 -13.71
N TRP A 124 -5.85 -5.72 -12.65
CA TRP A 124 -7.02 -5.20 -11.95
C TRP A 124 -7.70 -4.05 -12.69
N ALA A 125 -7.18 -3.54 -13.80
CA ALA A 125 -7.96 -2.63 -14.64
C ALA A 125 -9.20 -3.35 -15.21
N GLU A 126 -9.03 -4.62 -15.61
CA GLU A 126 -10.09 -5.45 -16.18
C GLU A 126 -10.97 -6.11 -15.09
N LEU A 127 -10.46 -6.24 -13.86
CA LEU A 127 -11.17 -6.84 -12.73
C LEU A 127 -11.89 -5.83 -11.81
N GLY A 128 -12.08 -4.59 -12.27
CA GLY A 128 -12.80 -3.57 -11.49
C GLY A 128 -11.99 -2.97 -10.32
N GLY A 129 -10.66 -2.99 -10.39
CA GLY A 129 -9.76 -2.27 -9.47
C GLY A 129 -9.48 -0.82 -9.86
N TYR A 130 -9.99 -0.37 -11.01
CA TYR A 130 -10.00 1.03 -11.48
C TYR A 130 -8.62 1.69 -11.57
N TRP A 131 -7.61 0.93 -11.99
CA TRP A 131 -6.23 1.39 -12.11
C TRP A 131 -6.09 2.69 -12.91
N ARG A 132 -6.64 2.75 -14.12
CA ARG A 132 -6.52 3.94 -15.01
C ARG A 132 -7.06 5.21 -14.37
N GLN A 133 -8.12 5.11 -13.60
CA GLN A 133 -8.74 6.28 -12.98
C GLN A 133 -7.99 6.69 -11.70
N LYS A 134 -7.39 5.75 -10.98
CA LYS A 134 -6.48 6.06 -9.88
C LYS A 134 -5.24 6.81 -10.33
N GLU A 135 -4.67 6.45 -11.49
CA GLU A 135 -3.58 7.22 -12.11
C GLU A 135 -4.02 8.66 -12.41
N LYS A 136 -5.20 8.83 -13.03
CA LYS A 136 -5.79 10.15 -13.29
C LYS A 136 -6.03 10.94 -12.01
N TYR A 137 -6.50 10.29 -10.95
CA TYR A 137 -6.72 10.91 -9.64
C TYR A 137 -5.42 11.45 -9.06
N VAL A 138 -4.36 10.63 -9.01
CA VAL A 138 -3.07 11.07 -8.46
C VAL A 138 -2.52 12.26 -9.26
N ARG A 139 -2.54 12.16 -10.60
CA ARG A 139 -2.08 13.24 -11.48
C ARG A 139 -2.88 14.53 -11.31
N ARG A 140 -4.20 14.44 -11.10
CA ARG A 140 -5.07 15.61 -10.95
C ARG A 140 -4.84 16.34 -9.64
N TRP A 141 -4.56 15.62 -8.56
CA TRP A 141 -4.58 16.18 -7.21
C TRP A 141 -3.22 16.44 -6.59
N TYR A 142 -2.18 15.73 -7.04
CA TYR A 142 -0.85 15.82 -6.48
C TYR A 142 0.14 16.20 -7.58
N SER A 143 0.33 17.51 -7.77
CA SER A 143 1.34 18.04 -8.69
C SER A 143 2.72 17.52 -8.30
N GLY A 144 3.55 17.13 -9.27
CA GLY A 144 4.86 16.51 -9.02
C GLY A 144 4.79 15.02 -8.67
N MET A 145 3.60 14.39 -8.72
CA MET A 145 3.45 12.95 -8.55
C MET A 145 2.94 12.26 -9.81
N GLU A 146 3.50 11.10 -10.11
CA GLU A 146 3.02 10.18 -11.13
C GLU A 146 2.73 8.81 -10.50
N LEU A 147 1.58 8.22 -10.85
CA LEU A 147 1.25 6.84 -10.55
C LEU A 147 1.07 6.07 -11.84
N ARG A 148 1.61 4.86 -11.90
CA ARG A 148 1.34 3.88 -12.94
C ARG A 148 1.04 2.53 -12.32
N PHE A 149 0.07 1.83 -12.89
CA PHE A 149 -0.14 0.41 -12.63
C PHE A 149 0.38 -0.44 -13.77
N CYS A 150 0.89 -1.63 -13.46
CA CYS A 150 1.20 -2.64 -14.46
C CYS A 150 0.93 -4.04 -13.94
N GLN A 151 0.67 -4.96 -14.87
CA GLN A 151 0.73 -6.39 -14.58
C GLN A 151 2.20 -6.81 -14.54
N LEU A 152 2.64 -7.45 -13.45
CA LEU A 152 3.99 -7.95 -13.27
C LEU A 152 3.98 -9.24 -12.44
N ASP A 153 4.47 -10.33 -13.02
CA ASP A 153 4.69 -11.58 -12.28
C ASP A 153 5.95 -11.47 -11.42
N LEU A 154 5.77 -11.07 -10.16
CA LEU A 154 6.85 -10.90 -9.19
C LEU A 154 7.49 -12.22 -8.74
N GLN A 155 6.89 -13.37 -9.04
CA GLN A 155 7.53 -14.66 -8.79
C GLN A 155 8.70 -14.87 -9.75
N SER A 156 8.53 -14.46 -11.01
CA SER A 156 9.47 -14.71 -12.10
C SER A 156 10.36 -13.51 -12.39
N ILE A 157 9.86 -12.29 -12.14
CA ILE A 157 10.50 -11.04 -12.54
C ILE A 157 10.75 -10.17 -11.32
N ARG A 158 11.98 -9.66 -11.20
CA ARG A 158 12.32 -8.67 -10.17
C ARG A 158 11.56 -7.36 -10.42
N HIS A 159 11.02 -6.77 -9.36
CA HIS A 159 10.41 -5.43 -9.47
C HIS A 159 11.47 -4.41 -9.95
N PRO A 160 11.10 -3.38 -10.75
CA PRO A 160 12.02 -2.30 -11.07
C PRO A 160 12.62 -1.65 -9.81
N PRO A 161 13.89 -1.19 -9.86
CA PRO A 161 14.53 -0.56 -8.71
C PRO A 161 13.70 0.58 -8.13
N SER A 162 13.62 0.64 -6.79
CA SER A 162 12.90 1.70 -6.09
C SER A 162 13.62 2.12 -4.81
N SER A 163 13.43 3.37 -4.42
CA SER A 163 14.00 3.92 -3.20
C SER A 163 13.18 3.56 -1.97
N LEU A 164 11.86 3.48 -2.15
CA LEU A 164 10.88 3.18 -1.11
C LEU A 164 9.89 2.15 -1.64
N THR A 165 9.57 1.14 -0.85
CA THR A 165 8.58 0.13 -1.22
C THR A 165 7.54 0.01 -0.11
N PHE A 166 6.26 0.02 -0.48
CA PHE A 166 5.17 -0.37 0.43
C PHE A 166 4.50 -1.64 -0.09
N ALA A 167 4.74 -2.72 0.60
CA ALA A 167 4.20 -4.04 0.35
C ALA A 167 3.05 -4.28 1.34
N PHE A 168 1.81 -3.98 0.91
CA PHE A 168 0.62 -4.15 1.74
C PHE A 168 0.00 -5.52 1.55
N HIS A 169 -0.50 -6.10 2.64
CA HIS A 169 -1.34 -7.30 2.60
C HIS A 169 -0.70 -8.53 1.93
N PRO A 170 0.56 -8.90 2.22
CA PRO A 170 1.14 -10.10 1.64
C PRO A 170 0.54 -11.35 2.29
N GLU A 171 -0.16 -12.18 1.53
CA GLU A 171 -0.71 -13.48 1.99
C GLU A 171 0.37 -14.58 2.00
N CYS A 172 1.52 -14.28 2.60
CA CYS A 172 2.78 -15.00 2.37
C CYS A 172 2.93 -16.34 3.10
N THR A 173 1.92 -16.75 3.87
CA THR A 173 1.86 -18.07 4.52
C THR A 173 1.28 -19.16 3.61
N VAL A 174 0.52 -18.78 2.58
CA VAL A 174 0.01 -19.68 1.54
C VAL A 174 1.07 -19.81 0.45
N HIS A 175 1.34 -21.01 -0.07
CA HIS A 175 2.35 -21.22 -1.13
C HIS A 175 3.73 -20.60 -0.83
N ARG A 176 4.28 -20.86 0.36
CA ARG A 176 5.50 -20.23 0.89
C ARG A 176 6.68 -20.12 -0.10
N ASP A 177 6.92 -21.12 -0.95
CA ASP A 177 8.04 -21.05 -1.91
C ASP A 177 7.82 -19.99 -3.00
N VAL A 178 6.57 -19.76 -3.42
CA VAL A 178 6.22 -18.68 -4.36
C VAL A 178 6.45 -17.34 -3.70
N TRP A 179 5.92 -17.16 -2.49
CA TRP A 179 6.06 -15.90 -1.76
C TRP A 179 7.49 -15.58 -1.34
N ARG A 180 8.31 -16.59 -1.03
CA ARG A 180 9.74 -16.39 -0.81
C ARG A 180 10.37 -15.74 -2.04
N ARG A 181 10.09 -16.26 -3.25
CA ARG A 181 10.62 -15.66 -4.50
C ARG A 181 10.10 -14.25 -4.74
N ILE A 182 8.80 -14.02 -4.54
CA ILE A 182 8.18 -12.68 -4.66
C ILE A 182 8.88 -11.70 -3.72
N LEU A 183 8.99 -12.02 -2.43
CA LEU A 183 9.62 -11.15 -1.44
C LEU A 183 11.11 -10.94 -1.73
N HIS A 184 11.84 -11.96 -2.18
CA HIS A 184 13.22 -11.81 -2.64
C HIS A 184 13.32 -10.78 -3.77
N ASN A 185 12.46 -10.89 -4.77
CA ASN A 185 12.42 -10.00 -5.92
C ASN A 185 12.04 -8.57 -5.54
N VAL A 186 11.09 -8.40 -4.62
CA VAL A 186 10.67 -7.09 -4.12
C VAL A 186 11.77 -6.45 -3.26
N ILE A 187 12.20 -7.12 -2.18
CA ILE A 187 13.16 -6.57 -1.21
C ILE A 187 14.51 -6.27 -1.88
N SER A 188 14.97 -7.15 -2.78
CA SER A 188 16.26 -6.94 -3.44
C SER A 188 16.24 -5.83 -4.51
N ALA A 189 15.05 -5.42 -4.97
CA ALA A 189 14.89 -4.27 -5.86
C ALA A 189 14.87 -2.94 -5.10
N THR A 190 14.63 -2.98 -3.78
CA THR A 190 14.58 -1.78 -2.94
C THR A 190 15.99 -1.36 -2.53
N THR A 191 16.37 -0.13 -2.84
CA THR A 191 17.69 0.43 -2.52
C THR A 191 17.70 1.20 -1.20
N GLY A 192 16.55 1.74 -0.77
CA GLY A 192 16.39 2.46 0.49
C GLY A 192 15.62 1.63 1.53
N LEU A 193 14.31 1.81 1.59
CA LEU A 193 13.45 1.21 2.62
C LEU A 193 12.34 0.38 2.00
N CYS A 194 12.23 -0.89 2.40
CA CYS A 194 11.06 -1.72 2.12
C CYS A 194 10.22 -1.87 3.39
N VAL A 195 8.94 -1.48 3.32
CA VAL A 195 7.97 -1.67 4.39
C VAL A 195 6.97 -2.72 3.96
N VAL A 196 6.96 -3.84 4.66
CA VAL A 196 6.04 -4.94 4.44
C VAL A 196 5.07 -5.00 5.62
N ALA A 197 3.79 -4.83 5.35
CA ALA A 197 2.74 -4.77 6.36
C ALA A 197 1.89 -6.04 6.32
N THR A 198 2.03 -6.88 7.35
CA THR A 198 1.50 -8.25 7.43
C THR A 198 0.30 -8.35 8.38
N PHE A 199 -0.51 -9.39 8.22
CA PHE A 199 -1.76 -9.62 8.97
C PHE A 199 -1.52 -10.27 10.33
N ASN A 200 -0.65 -11.26 10.38
CA ASN A 200 -0.44 -12.10 11.55
C ASN A 200 1.05 -12.31 11.85
N GLU A 201 1.31 -12.93 13.01
CA GLU A 201 2.68 -13.15 13.48
C GLU A 201 3.47 -14.13 12.60
N GLU A 202 2.79 -15.06 11.93
CA GLU A 202 3.42 -16.06 11.06
C GLU A 202 3.95 -15.42 9.78
N GLU A 203 3.14 -14.58 9.12
CA GLU A 203 3.56 -13.78 7.97
C GLU A 203 4.70 -12.84 8.34
N MET A 204 4.60 -12.16 9.49
CA MET A 204 5.67 -11.30 9.99
C MET A 204 6.99 -12.07 10.13
N LYS A 205 6.97 -13.24 10.78
CA LYS A 205 8.16 -14.10 10.93
C LYS A 205 8.70 -14.55 9.58
N PHE A 206 7.81 -14.88 8.64
CA PHE A 206 8.19 -15.26 7.29
C PHE A 206 8.94 -14.14 6.56
N VAL A 207 8.40 -12.93 6.57
CA VAL A 207 9.03 -11.74 5.96
C VAL A 207 10.36 -11.41 6.64
N VAL A 208 10.42 -11.48 7.97
CA VAL A 208 11.67 -11.26 8.74
C VAL A 208 12.74 -12.27 8.30
N GLY A 209 12.38 -13.54 8.17
CA GLY A 209 13.29 -14.59 7.68
C GLY A 209 13.84 -14.28 6.28
N VAL A 210 12.97 -13.89 5.34
CA VAL A 210 13.41 -13.52 3.98
C VAL A 210 14.35 -12.30 3.99
N GLY A 211 14.06 -11.28 4.80
CA GLY A 211 14.95 -10.12 4.95
C GLY A 211 16.33 -10.51 5.49
N GLN A 212 16.37 -11.40 6.49
CA GLN A 212 17.62 -11.92 7.07
C GLN A 212 18.41 -12.80 6.11
N GLU A 213 17.74 -13.67 5.34
CA GLU A 213 18.35 -14.49 4.28
C GLU A 213 19.06 -13.62 3.22
N LEU A 214 18.51 -12.44 2.93
CA LEU A 214 19.11 -11.44 2.05
C LEU A 214 20.23 -10.60 2.71
N GLY A 215 20.57 -10.87 3.97
CA GLY A 215 21.58 -10.12 4.73
C GLY A 215 21.18 -8.68 5.03
N ARG A 216 19.87 -8.36 5.02
CA ARG A 216 19.34 -7.01 5.26
C ARG A 216 19.12 -6.74 6.74
N GLN A 217 19.17 -5.47 7.11
CA GLN A 217 18.74 -5.06 8.44
C GLN A 217 17.21 -5.10 8.50
N VAL A 218 16.68 -5.83 9.49
CA VAL A 218 15.24 -5.97 9.68
C VAL A 218 14.83 -5.41 11.03
N LEU A 219 13.83 -4.52 11.03
CA LEU A 219 13.15 -4.04 12.22
C LEU A 219 11.67 -4.41 12.11
N CYS A 220 11.11 -5.01 13.16
CA CYS A 220 9.69 -5.31 13.22
C CYS A 220 9.03 -4.51 14.32
N GLN A 221 7.86 -3.93 14.03
CA GLN A 221 7.01 -3.29 15.03
C GLN A 221 5.57 -3.76 14.85
N ARG A 222 4.83 -3.81 15.96
CA ARG A 222 3.38 -3.95 15.88
C ARG A 222 2.78 -2.59 15.52
N ASN A 223 1.78 -2.59 14.64
CA ASN A 223 1.04 -1.39 14.30
C ASN A 223 0.33 -0.84 15.55
N PRO A 224 0.60 0.42 15.95
CA PRO A 224 0.01 1.02 17.16
C PRO A 224 -1.51 1.01 17.18
N TYR A 225 -2.16 0.96 16.01
CA TYR A 225 -3.62 0.83 15.93
C TYR A 225 -4.16 -0.37 16.73
N TYR A 226 -3.41 -1.47 16.79
CA TYR A 226 -3.79 -2.70 17.52
C TYR A 226 -3.16 -2.81 18.92
N ALA A 227 -2.46 -1.77 19.38
CA ALA A 227 -1.93 -1.71 20.73
C ALA A 227 -3.07 -1.66 21.75
N ASP A 228 -4.11 -0.86 21.47
CA ASP A 228 -5.31 -0.76 22.30
C ASP A 228 -6.21 -2.00 22.14
N SER A 229 -6.57 -2.61 23.26
CA SER A 229 -7.38 -3.83 23.32
C SER A 229 -8.81 -3.65 22.79
N THR A 230 -9.32 -2.42 22.76
CA THR A 230 -10.65 -2.08 22.22
C THR A 230 -10.76 -2.36 20.72
N ASN A 231 -9.64 -2.34 19.99
CA ASN A 231 -9.62 -2.57 18.55
C ASN A 231 -9.43 -4.06 18.18
N ARG A 232 -9.31 -4.96 19.17
CA ARG A 232 -9.09 -6.40 18.96
C ARG A 232 -10.36 -7.24 18.91
N GLY A 233 -11.49 -6.70 19.37
CA GLY A 233 -12.76 -7.44 19.49
C GLY A 233 -13.70 -7.33 18.27
N GLY A 234 -13.29 -6.64 17.20
CA GLY A 234 -14.12 -6.47 16.00
C GLY A 234 -14.17 -7.72 15.12
N ALA A 235 -15.23 -7.87 14.34
CA ALA A 235 -15.40 -8.96 13.36
C ALA A 235 -14.45 -8.86 12.14
N THR A 236 -13.58 -7.85 12.11
CA THR A 236 -12.69 -7.58 10.97
C THR A 236 -11.27 -8.05 11.32
N PRO A 237 -10.63 -8.90 10.49
CA PRO A 237 -9.25 -9.33 10.71
C PRO A 237 -8.30 -8.15 10.87
N PRO A 238 -7.21 -8.26 11.64
CA PRO A 238 -6.28 -7.16 11.83
C PRO A 238 -5.42 -6.94 10.56
N PHE A 239 -5.90 -6.08 9.67
CA PHE A 239 -5.18 -5.60 8.49
C PHE A 239 -3.92 -4.79 8.88
N LEU A 240 -2.77 -5.05 8.26
CA LEU A 240 -1.52 -4.30 8.53
C LEU A 240 -1.09 -4.34 10.02
N ASN A 241 -1.28 -5.47 10.71
CA ASN A 241 -1.02 -5.61 12.14
C ASN A 241 0.46 -5.51 12.52
N HIS A 242 1.35 -6.04 11.67
CA HIS A 242 2.79 -5.98 11.91
C HIS A 242 3.49 -5.30 10.74
N LEU A 243 4.41 -4.40 11.07
CA LEU A 243 5.18 -3.59 10.15
C LEU A 243 6.63 -4.09 10.17
N VAL A 244 7.08 -4.66 9.07
CA VAL A 244 8.45 -5.13 8.88
C VAL A 244 9.19 -4.15 7.98
N PHE A 245 10.19 -3.49 8.54
CA PHE A 245 11.07 -2.54 7.87
C PHE A 245 12.37 -3.24 7.50
N VAL A 246 12.70 -3.26 6.20
CA VAL A 246 13.89 -3.91 5.66
C VAL A 246 14.77 -2.86 4.96
N ARG A 247 16.07 -2.83 5.30
CA ARG A 247 17.09 -1.92 4.76
C ARG A 247 18.32 -2.69 4.29
#